data_AF-A0A956L3E7-F1
#
_entry.id   AF-A0A956L3E7-F1
#
_cell.length_a   1.000
_cell.length_b   1.000
_cell.length_c   1.000
_cell.angle_alpha   90.00
_cell.angle_beta   90.00
_cell.angle_gamma   90.00
#
_symmetry.space_group_name_H-M   'P 1'
#
loop_
_entity.id
_entity.type
_entity.pdbx_description
1 polymer ?
#
loop_
_entity_poly.entity_id
_entity_poly.type
_entity_poly.pdbx_seq_one_letter_code
_entity_poly.pdbx_strand_id
1 'polypeptide(L)'
;RRLDERFAVYDGTLVATEPDLFVESPVLCLEALALARDHDVQISGPIFDSIAEAAGTEAAQRLCDEPEAQRRLLAMLVEPEDVGRPSALALCNELRLLERVIPEWGPIRGRMQHDSYHVYTVDQHTLNAVAMLKRIARGEHNKDYPLATALHLSLDDPTVLYLATLVHDAGKGQEGDQCETGAIVARRVAERAGLAAPEADRCARLVGEHLTMPLLSQKRDLSDPLLIAEVGDRIADRRTLTELYLLSLVDMACVRPGNLSSWKLTLLDELYLLTLGYLRRGNRVVAARVAQPDEPEGMPDRYYALYERDLRKEHFALAERLRTEQRRVLLDLRAGAGSLRLTLVALDRPGLLAHAAAVFDEHDVEVLAADVFTQPTEPAVAIDIFRVAPRDVSAVGIDPATVAAMEQALEQPRQPDPRPPTPRPRRPWEGGLRVPTVIGFERDPAGERTIVDVQTAEAPGVLRRITRAFHEEGHEILLARCDTEAERASDVFYVAPLSEAAQERLRQRLERYLQ
;
A
#
# COMPACT_ATOMS: atom_id res chain seq x y z
N ARG A 1 -5.15 35.05 -23.58
CA ARG A 1 -3.75 35.06 -23.08
C ARG A 1 -2.90 34.20 -24.02
N ARG A 2 -1.96 34.76 -24.77
CA ARG A 2 -1.06 33.96 -25.63
C ARG A 2 -0.09 33.15 -24.75
N LEU A 3 0.13 31.88 -25.09
CA LEU A 3 1.08 31.01 -24.38
C LEU A 3 2.41 30.97 -25.14
N ASP A 4 2.35 30.66 -26.44
CA ASP A 4 3.48 30.66 -27.35
C ASP A 4 3.04 31.08 -28.77
N GLU A 5 3.85 30.77 -29.79
CA GLU A 5 3.51 31.10 -31.17
C GLU A 5 2.28 30.35 -31.70
N ARG A 6 2.00 29.14 -31.17
CA ARG A 6 1.06 28.14 -31.68
C ARG A 6 -0.22 28.01 -30.84
N PHE A 7 -0.16 28.39 -29.56
CA PHE A 7 -1.22 28.20 -28.59
C PHE A 7 -1.56 29.46 -27.80
N ALA A 8 -2.85 29.60 -27.49
CA ALA A 8 -3.36 30.63 -26.61
C ALA A 8 -4.47 30.07 -25.69
N VAL A 9 -4.74 30.79 -24.61
CA VAL A 9 -5.91 30.57 -23.75
C VAL A 9 -6.95 31.62 -24.07
N TYR A 10 -8.16 31.17 -24.41
CA TYR A 10 -9.33 32.00 -24.65
C TYR A 10 -10.50 31.45 -23.85
N ASP A 11 -11.12 32.30 -23.02
CA ASP A 11 -12.28 31.95 -22.18
C ASP A 11 -12.10 30.65 -21.37
N GLY A 12 -10.94 30.50 -20.72
CA GLY A 12 -10.63 29.32 -19.91
C GLY A 12 -10.34 28.03 -20.70
N THR A 13 -10.22 28.13 -22.03
CA THR A 13 -9.91 26.99 -22.90
C THR A 13 -8.64 27.20 -23.72
N LEU A 14 -7.94 26.12 -24.03
CA LEU A 14 -6.82 26.12 -24.96
C LEU A 14 -7.33 26.20 -26.40
N VAL A 15 -6.74 27.10 -27.18
CA VAL A 15 -6.99 27.30 -28.61
C VAL A 15 -5.65 27.29 -29.37
N ALA A 16 -5.66 26.77 -30.60
CA ALA A 16 -4.55 26.90 -31.54
C ALA A 16 -4.65 28.24 -32.28
N THR A 17 -3.51 28.80 -32.64
CA THR A 17 -3.43 30.07 -33.37
C THR A 17 -3.50 29.89 -34.89
N GLU A 18 -3.28 28.68 -35.39
CA GLU A 18 -3.24 28.33 -36.81
C GLU A 18 -4.19 27.17 -37.11
N PRO A 19 -4.86 27.16 -38.29
CA PRO A 19 -5.61 26.01 -38.76
C PRO A 19 -4.67 24.85 -39.08
N ASP A 20 -5.17 23.62 -39.05
CA ASP A 20 -4.47 22.39 -39.48
C ASP A 20 -3.15 22.04 -38.75
N LEU A 21 -2.78 22.80 -37.71
CA LEU A 21 -1.56 22.65 -36.90
C LEU A 21 -1.25 21.19 -36.53
N PHE A 22 -2.27 20.45 -36.10
CA PHE A 22 -2.13 19.06 -35.66
C PHE A 22 -2.01 18.06 -36.81
N VAL A 23 -2.62 18.35 -37.95
CA VAL A 23 -2.52 17.49 -39.14
C VAL A 23 -1.12 17.60 -39.75
N GLU A 24 -0.57 18.82 -39.78
CA GLU A 24 0.80 19.07 -40.25
C GLU A 24 1.86 18.54 -39.30
N SER A 25 1.61 18.58 -37.98
CA SER A 25 2.53 18.10 -36.96
C SER A 25 1.80 17.37 -35.83
N PRO A 26 1.49 16.08 -35.98
CA PRO A 26 0.72 15.30 -35.00
C PRO A 26 1.32 15.23 -33.60
N VAL A 27 2.64 15.42 -33.45
CA VAL A 27 3.30 15.47 -32.14
C VAL A 27 2.79 16.63 -31.28
N LEU A 28 2.30 17.71 -31.91
CA LEU A 28 1.73 18.87 -31.24
C LEU A 28 0.42 18.54 -30.51
N CYS A 29 -0.25 17.42 -30.84
CA CYS A 29 -1.40 16.95 -30.08
C CYS A 29 -1.02 16.67 -28.62
N LEU A 30 0.12 15.99 -28.41
CA LEU A 30 0.64 15.71 -27.06
C LEU A 30 1.07 17.01 -26.36
N GLU A 31 1.63 17.96 -27.11
CA GLU A 31 1.97 19.29 -26.59
C GLU A 31 0.74 20.05 -26.11
N ALA A 32 -0.33 20.08 -26.89
CA ALA A 32 -1.57 20.75 -26.54
C ALA A 32 -2.17 20.18 -25.23
N LEU A 33 -2.19 18.85 -25.09
CA LEU A 33 -2.69 18.20 -23.88
C LEU A 33 -1.83 18.52 -22.64
N ALA A 34 -0.50 18.55 -22.80
CA ALA A 34 0.41 18.95 -21.73
C ALA A 34 0.21 20.43 -21.34
N LEU A 35 0.11 21.33 -22.32
CA LEU A 35 -0.13 22.76 -22.07
C LEU A 35 -1.48 23.02 -21.41
N ALA A 36 -2.53 22.28 -21.79
CA ALA A 36 -3.83 22.38 -21.15
C ALA A 36 -3.75 22.03 -19.66
N ARG A 37 -3.06 20.93 -19.32
CA ARG A 37 -2.77 20.53 -17.94
C ARG A 37 -1.95 21.60 -17.22
N ASP A 38 -0.82 22.02 -17.76
CA ASP A 38 0.14 22.94 -17.10
C ASP A 38 -0.45 24.32 -16.82
N HIS A 39 -1.44 24.73 -17.62
CA HIS A 39 -2.14 26.00 -17.45
C HIS A 39 -3.52 25.88 -16.78
N ASP A 40 -3.89 24.68 -16.31
CA ASP A 40 -5.17 24.36 -15.68
C ASP A 40 -6.38 24.86 -16.51
N VAL A 41 -6.36 24.53 -17.81
CA VAL A 41 -7.41 24.93 -18.76
C VAL A 41 -7.96 23.71 -19.51
N GLN A 42 -9.21 23.81 -19.96
CA GLN A 42 -9.82 22.75 -20.75
C GLN A 42 -9.40 22.84 -22.22
N ILE A 43 -9.40 21.71 -22.93
CA ILE A 43 -9.29 21.72 -24.38
C ILE A 43 -10.61 22.22 -24.98
N SER A 44 -10.56 23.19 -25.89
CA SER A 44 -11.77 23.66 -26.58
C SER A 44 -12.30 22.59 -27.54
N GLY A 45 -13.62 22.58 -27.80
CA GLY A 45 -14.25 21.64 -28.75
C GLY A 45 -13.56 21.58 -30.13
N PRO A 46 -13.26 22.72 -30.77
CA PRO A 46 -12.53 22.73 -32.05
C PRO A 46 -11.15 22.07 -31.97
N ILE A 47 -10.40 22.27 -30.88
CA ILE A 47 -9.10 21.62 -30.69
C ILE A 47 -9.24 20.14 -30.44
N PHE A 48 -10.26 19.72 -29.68
CA PHE A 48 -10.58 18.31 -29.50
C PHE A 48 -10.85 17.62 -30.85
N ASP A 49 -11.70 18.23 -31.68
CA ASP A 49 -12.04 17.71 -33.02
C ASP A 49 -10.80 17.67 -33.93
N SER A 50 -9.98 18.73 -33.95
CA SER A 50 -8.76 18.76 -34.77
C SER A 50 -7.71 17.73 -34.31
N ILE A 51 -7.58 17.47 -33.00
CA ILE A 51 -6.70 16.41 -32.50
C ILE A 51 -7.24 15.03 -32.90
N ALA A 52 -8.56 14.82 -32.78
CA ALA A 52 -9.18 13.55 -33.16
C ALA A 52 -9.04 13.28 -34.68
N GLU A 53 -9.17 14.31 -35.51
CA GLU A 53 -8.89 14.26 -36.94
C GLU A 53 -7.42 13.93 -37.22
N ALA A 54 -6.49 14.66 -36.59
CA ALA A 54 -5.07 14.44 -36.74
C ALA A 54 -4.66 13.01 -36.34
N ALA A 55 -5.22 12.46 -35.26
CA ALA A 55 -4.99 11.09 -34.81
C ALA A 55 -5.46 10.03 -35.84
N GLY A 56 -6.35 10.40 -36.78
CA GLY A 56 -6.80 9.55 -37.87
C GLY A 56 -5.85 9.49 -39.08
N THR A 57 -4.88 10.41 -39.16
CA THR A 57 -4.00 10.56 -40.33
C THR A 57 -2.90 9.49 -40.43
N GLU A 58 -2.33 9.32 -41.62
CA GLU A 58 -1.13 8.49 -41.82
C GLU A 58 0.10 9.07 -41.11
N ALA A 59 0.20 10.40 -41.03
CA ALA A 59 1.29 11.06 -40.31
C ALA A 59 1.28 10.67 -38.82
N ALA A 60 0.10 10.62 -38.19
CA ALA A 60 -0.02 10.19 -36.81
C ALA A 60 0.40 8.73 -36.57
N GLN A 61 0.36 7.85 -37.59
CA GLN A 61 0.85 6.46 -37.43
C GLN A 61 2.36 6.40 -37.20
N ARG A 62 3.10 7.45 -37.56
CA ARG A 62 4.56 7.56 -37.35
C ARG A 62 4.94 8.09 -35.97
N LEU A 63 3.97 8.51 -35.15
CA LEU A 63 4.24 9.01 -33.79
C LEU A 63 4.96 7.99 -32.92
N CYS A 64 4.77 6.69 -33.17
CA CYS A 64 5.50 5.65 -32.45
C CYS A 64 7.02 5.75 -32.64
N ASP A 65 7.47 6.16 -33.83
CA ASP A 65 8.89 6.29 -34.20
C ASP A 65 9.47 7.68 -33.88
N GLU A 66 8.63 8.64 -33.47
CA GLU A 66 9.05 10.00 -33.16
C GLU A 66 9.59 10.13 -31.72
N PRO A 67 10.89 10.44 -31.52
CA PRO A 67 11.47 10.54 -30.18
C PRO A 67 10.82 11.61 -29.30
N GLU A 68 10.32 12.69 -29.91
CA GLU A 68 9.63 13.75 -29.19
C GLU A 68 8.26 13.30 -28.67
N ALA A 69 7.52 12.50 -29.44
CA ALA A 69 6.25 11.94 -29.01
C ALA A 69 6.45 10.98 -27.81
N GLN A 70 7.49 10.15 -27.87
CA GLN A 70 7.86 9.25 -26.78
C GLN A 70 8.26 10.02 -25.50
N ARG A 71 9.10 11.06 -25.63
CA ARG A 71 9.47 11.92 -24.49
C ARG A 71 8.26 12.57 -23.84
N ARG A 72 7.33 13.11 -24.65
CA ARG A 72 6.11 13.75 -24.15
C ARG A 72 5.19 12.76 -23.44
N LEU A 73 5.05 11.55 -23.97
CA LEU A 73 4.31 10.48 -23.29
C LEU A 73 4.93 10.14 -21.93
N LEU A 74 6.25 9.91 -21.86
CA LEU A 74 6.93 9.62 -20.60
C LEU A 74 6.75 10.76 -19.59
N ALA A 75 6.90 12.02 -20.02
CA ALA A 75 6.66 13.19 -19.18
C ALA A 75 5.22 13.25 -18.65
N MET A 76 4.22 12.91 -19.47
CA MET A 76 2.83 12.80 -19.02
C MET A 76 2.64 11.67 -18.01
N LEU A 77 3.31 10.52 -18.19
CA LEU A 77 3.18 9.37 -17.30
C LEU A 77 3.72 9.66 -15.90
N VAL A 78 4.88 10.29 -15.81
CA VAL A 78 5.56 10.53 -14.53
C VAL A 78 5.12 11.82 -13.83
N GLU A 79 4.33 12.68 -14.47
CA GLU A 79 3.85 13.93 -13.86
C GLU A 79 2.83 13.65 -12.75
N PRO A 80 3.20 13.79 -11.45
CA PRO A 80 2.26 13.61 -10.37
C PRO A 80 1.23 14.75 -10.34
N GLU A 81 1.51 15.96 -10.81
CA GLU A 81 0.55 17.08 -10.69
C GLU A 81 -0.59 17.04 -11.72
N ASP A 82 -0.63 16.00 -12.56
CA ASP A 82 -1.76 15.72 -13.46
C ASP A 82 -2.97 15.19 -12.66
N VAL A 83 -3.70 16.11 -12.02
CA VAL A 83 -4.92 15.87 -11.24
C VAL A 83 -6.21 16.03 -12.06
N GLY A 84 -6.08 16.24 -13.36
CA GLY A 84 -7.20 16.46 -14.29
C GLY A 84 -8.22 15.31 -14.30
N ARG A 85 -9.48 15.64 -14.59
CA ARG A 85 -10.58 14.67 -14.74
C ARG A 85 -11.36 14.97 -16.02
N PRO A 86 -11.06 14.32 -17.16
CA PRO A 86 -10.00 13.33 -17.38
C PRO A 86 -8.57 13.93 -17.28
N SER A 87 -7.58 13.08 -16.95
CA SER A 87 -6.16 13.45 -16.97
C SER A 87 -5.65 13.61 -18.40
N ALA A 88 -4.47 14.23 -18.59
CA ALA A 88 -3.87 14.35 -19.92
C ALA A 88 -3.66 12.97 -20.59
N LEU A 89 -3.25 11.97 -19.81
CA LEU A 89 -3.10 10.59 -20.29
C LEU A 89 -4.45 9.95 -20.66
N ALA A 90 -5.51 10.20 -19.89
CA ALA A 90 -6.84 9.70 -20.21
C ALA A 90 -7.40 10.35 -21.48
N LEU A 91 -7.16 11.65 -21.68
CA LEU A 91 -7.48 12.34 -22.94
C LEU A 91 -6.70 11.74 -24.12
N CYS A 92 -5.42 11.39 -23.95
CA CYS A 92 -4.67 10.67 -24.98
C CYS A 92 -5.33 9.33 -25.36
N ASN A 93 -5.94 8.61 -24.40
CA ASN A 93 -6.67 7.36 -24.70
C ASN A 93 -7.97 7.63 -25.46
N GLU A 94 -8.73 8.63 -25.02
CA GLU A 94 -10.01 9.03 -25.61
C GLU A 94 -9.83 9.49 -27.07
N LEU A 95 -8.81 10.33 -27.32
CA LEU A 95 -8.41 10.85 -28.62
C LEU A 95 -7.60 9.86 -29.46
N ARG A 96 -7.44 8.61 -29.00
CA ARG A 96 -6.69 7.54 -29.68
C ARG A 96 -5.22 7.85 -29.96
N LEU A 97 -4.63 8.81 -29.26
CA LEU A 97 -3.21 9.12 -29.37
C LEU A 97 -2.32 8.04 -28.74
N LEU A 98 -2.78 7.36 -27.68
CA LEU A 98 -1.99 6.30 -27.04
C LEU A 98 -1.65 5.16 -28.00
N GLU A 99 -2.60 4.71 -28.82
CA GLU A 99 -2.36 3.67 -29.84
C GLU A 99 -1.50 4.17 -31.02
N ARG A 100 -1.30 5.48 -31.16
CA ARG A 100 -0.37 6.04 -32.13
C ARG A 100 1.06 6.09 -31.62
N VAL A 101 1.25 6.38 -30.33
CA VAL A 101 2.58 6.41 -29.69
C VAL A 101 3.03 5.02 -29.24
N ILE A 102 2.09 4.18 -28.80
CA ILE A 102 2.27 2.77 -28.42
C ILE A 102 1.31 1.91 -29.25
N PRO A 103 1.73 1.42 -30.44
CA PRO A 103 0.89 0.57 -31.28
C PRO A 103 0.32 -0.66 -30.56
N GLU A 104 1.05 -1.19 -29.58
CA GLU A 104 0.63 -2.33 -28.74
C GLU A 104 -0.55 -2.01 -27.81
N TRP A 105 -0.92 -0.74 -27.64
CA TRP A 105 -2.10 -0.30 -26.89
C TRP A 105 -3.42 -0.57 -27.66
N GLY A 106 -3.39 -0.48 -28.99
CA GLY A 106 -4.59 -0.60 -29.83
C GLY A 106 -5.40 -1.88 -29.56
N PRO A 107 -4.77 -3.07 -29.49
CA PRO A 107 -5.47 -4.32 -29.16
C PRO A 107 -6.16 -4.34 -27.79
N ILE A 108 -5.64 -3.65 -26.78
CA ILE A 108 -6.19 -3.67 -25.40
C ILE A 108 -7.23 -2.57 -25.14
N ARG A 109 -7.31 -1.55 -26.00
CA ARG A 109 -8.28 -0.45 -25.88
C ARG A 109 -9.72 -0.97 -25.96
N GLY A 110 -10.53 -0.70 -24.93
CA GLY A 110 -11.90 -1.18 -24.84
C GLY A 110 -12.06 -2.70 -24.72
N ARG A 111 -10.98 -3.46 -24.48
CA ARG A 111 -11.06 -4.91 -24.34
C ARG A 111 -11.57 -5.27 -22.95
N MET A 112 -12.71 -5.97 -22.88
CA MET A 112 -13.19 -6.57 -21.64
C MET A 112 -12.35 -7.79 -21.25
N GLN A 113 -12.08 -7.93 -19.96
CA GLN A 113 -11.48 -9.15 -19.42
C GLN A 113 -12.60 -10.13 -19.05
N HIS A 114 -12.57 -11.34 -19.61
CA HIS A 114 -13.62 -12.34 -19.37
C HIS A 114 -13.37 -13.17 -18.11
N ASP A 115 -13.03 -12.52 -17.00
CA ASP A 115 -12.98 -13.16 -15.68
C ASP A 115 -13.97 -12.53 -14.70
N SER A 116 -14.22 -13.22 -13.58
CA SER A 116 -15.27 -12.87 -12.63
C SER A 116 -14.96 -11.63 -11.77
N TYR A 117 -13.79 -11.00 -11.94
CA TYR A 117 -13.27 -10.01 -11.00
C TYR A 117 -13.05 -8.63 -11.63
N HIS A 118 -12.73 -8.54 -12.93
CA HIS A 118 -12.49 -7.27 -13.61
C HIS A 118 -13.79 -6.59 -14.04
N VAL A 119 -14.03 -5.40 -13.48
CA VAL A 119 -15.18 -4.54 -13.86
C VAL A 119 -14.83 -3.49 -14.92
N TYR A 120 -13.54 -3.35 -15.24
CA TYR A 120 -13.01 -2.38 -16.20
C TYR A 120 -12.45 -3.08 -17.43
N THR A 121 -12.46 -2.40 -18.57
CA THR A 121 -11.66 -2.80 -19.74
C THR A 121 -10.17 -2.71 -19.42
N VAL A 122 -9.33 -3.45 -20.13
CA VAL A 122 -7.88 -3.52 -19.88
C VAL A 122 -7.23 -2.13 -19.88
N ASP A 123 -7.56 -1.28 -20.85
CA ASP A 123 -7.08 0.09 -20.93
C ASP A 123 -7.52 0.94 -19.74
N GLN A 124 -8.80 0.89 -19.37
CA GLN A 124 -9.32 1.69 -18.25
C GLN A 124 -8.74 1.24 -16.90
N HIS A 125 -8.60 -0.07 -16.70
CA HIS A 125 -7.91 -0.63 -15.53
C HIS A 125 -6.47 -0.09 -15.44
N THR A 126 -5.74 -0.14 -16.55
CA THR A 126 -4.35 0.29 -16.60
C THR A 126 -4.19 1.80 -16.38
N LEU A 127 -5.06 2.62 -16.96
CA LEU A 127 -5.10 4.06 -16.70
C LEU A 127 -5.43 4.37 -15.22
N ASN A 128 -6.33 3.60 -14.61
CA ASN A 128 -6.64 3.72 -13.19
C ASN A 128 -5.44 3.37 -12.30
N ALA A 129 -4.66 2.34 -12.66
CA ALA A 129 -3.45 1.95 -11.94
C ALA A 129 -2.36 3.04 -12.02
N VAL A 130 -2.14 3.63 -13.19
CA VAL A 130 -1.23 4.79 -13.35
C VAL A 130 -1.72 5.98 -12.52
N ALA A 131 -3.02 6.31 -12.57
CA ALA A 131 -3.58 7.38 -11.76
C ALA A 131 -3.43 7.11 -10.24
N MET A 132 -3.55 5.85 -9.81
CA MET A 132 -3.31 5.43 -8.43
C MET A 132 -1.85 5.67 -8.02
N LEU A 133 -0.87 5.31 -8.86
CA LEU A 133 0.54 5.62 -8.59
C LEU A 133 0.79 7.11 -8.42
N LYS A 134 0.17 7.96 -9.26
CA LYS A 134 0.30 9.42 -9.13
C LYS A 134 -0.29 9.93 -7.81
N ARG A 135 -1.44 9.39 -7.37
CA ARG A 135 -2.03 9.70 -6.06
C ARG A 135 -1.11 9.28 -4.90
N ILE A 136 -0.49 8.10 -5.00
CA ILE A 136 0.53 7.63 -4.04
C ILE A 136 1.74 8.58 -4.02
N ALA A 137 2.22 9.01 -5.19
CA ALA A 137 3.34 9.95 -5.32
C ALA A 137 3.08 11.29 -4.63
N ARG A 138 1.83 11.78 -4.67
CA ARG A 138 1.39 13.00 -3.98
C ARG A 138 1.10 12.79 -2.49
N GLY A 139 1.24 11.55 -1.99
CA GLY A 139 0.95 11.20 -0.60
C GLY A 139 -0.54 11.13 -0.26
N GLU A 140 -1.44 11.19 -1.25
CA GLU A 140 -2.89 11.14 -1.03
C GLU A 140 -3.32 9.80 -0.39
N HIS A 141 -2.58 8.73 -0.69
CA HIS A 141 -2.78 7.40 -0.12
C HIS A 141 -1.76 7.04 0.97
N ASN A 142 -1.11 8.02 1.61
CA ASN A 142 -0.18 7.73 2.72
C ASN A 142 -0.87 7.02 3.89
N LYS A 143 -2.19 7.20 4.04
CA LYS A 143 -3.00 6.55 5.07
C LYS A 143 -3.33 5.11 4.69
N ASP A 144 -3.77 4.90 3.45
CA ASP A 144 -4.23 3.58 2.99
C ASP A 144 -3.04 2.64 2.72
N TYR A 145 -1.96 3.20 2.17
CA TYR A 145 -0.77 2.48 1.71
C TYR A 145 0.51 3.18 2.20
N PRO A 146 0.78 3.22 3.52
CA PRO A 146 1.92 3.95 4.09
C PRO A 146 3.26 3.41 3.59
N LEU A 147 3.40 2.09 3.50
CA LEU A 147 4.61 1.46 2.95
C LEU A 147 4.80 1.84 1.48
N ALA A 148 3.77 1.72 0.66
CA ALA A 148 3.81 2.09 -0.75
C ALA A 148 4.17 3.57 -0.96
N THR A 149 3.60 4.47 -0.16
CA THR A 149 3.89 5.90 -0.24
C THR A 149 5.34 6.19 0.11
N ALA A 150 5.84 5.64 1.22
CA ALA A 150 7.24 5.81 1.61
C ALA A 150 8.21 5.23 0.56
N LEU A 151 7.87 4.08 -0.02
CA LEU A 151 8.65 3.44 -1.07
C LEU A 151 8.67 4.27 -2.36
N HIS A 152 7.51 4.77 -2.80
CA HIS A 152 7.42 5.61 -3.99
C HIS A 152 8.22 6.91 -3.84
N LEU A 153 8.06 7.60 -2.71
CA LEU A 153 8.81 8.83 -2.39
C LEU A 153 10.33 8.61 -2.27
N SER A 154 10.79 7.37 -2.10
CA SER A 154 12.21 7.02 -2.08
C SER A 154 12.82 6.73 -3.46
N LEU A 155 12.01 6.75 -4.53
CA LEU A 155 12.48 6.51 -5.89
C LEU A 155 13.05 7.80 -6.50
N ASP A 156 14.32 7.76 -6.93
CA ASP A 156 14.94 8.91 -7.61
C ASP A 156 14.31 9.18 -8.99
N ASP A 157 14.04 8.13 -9.76
CA ASP A 157 13.40 8.22 -11.09
C ASP A 157 12.36 7.09 -11.25
N PRO A 158 11.04 7.37 -11.21
CA PRO A 158 10.01 6.35 -11.31
C PRO A 158 9.62 6.00 -12.76
N THR A 159 10.32 6.50 -13.79
CA THR A 159 9.92 6.36 -15.21
C THR A 159 9.65 4.90 -15.61
N VAL A 160 10.53 3.98 -15.23
CA VAL A 160 10.36 2.55 -15.54
C VAL A 160 9.13 1.95 -14.86
N LEU A 161 8.86 2.31 -13.60
CA LEU A 161 7.66 1.87 -12.88
C LEU A 161 6.39 2.34 -13.58
N TYR A 162 6.31 3.61 -13.95
CA TYR A 162 5.14 4.16 -14.63
C TYR A 162 4.92 3.54 -16.00
N LEU A 163 5.99 3.36 -16.78
CA LEU A 163 5.90 2.71 -18.09
C LEU A 163 5.46 1.25 -17.94
N ALA A 164 6.10 0.48 -17.05
CA ALA A 164 5.73 -0.90 -16.78
C ALA A 164 4.26 -1.01 -16.32
N THR A 165 3.80 -0.07 -15.48
CA THR A 165 2.39 -0.01 -15.06
C THR A 165 1.46 0.24 -16.24
N LEU A 166 1.82 1.14 -17.16
CA LEU A 166 1.01 1.40 -18.36
C LEU A 166 0.93 0.18 -19.28
N VAL A 167 1.92 -0.70 -19.31
CA VAL A 167 1.94 -1.83 -20.27
C VAL A 167 1.90 -3.21 -19.62
N HIS A 168 1.63 -3.30 -18.31
CA HIS A 168 1.68 -4.57 -17.57
C HIS A 168 0.73 -5.64 -18.17
N ASP A 169 -0.43 -5.18 -18.63
CA ASP A 169 -1.46 -6.02 -19.25
C ASP A 169 -1.44 -6.00 -20.78
N ALA A 170 -0.45 -5.37 -21.42
CA ALA A 170 -0.38 -5.23 -22.88
C ALA A 170 -0.17 -6.58 -23.61
N GLY A 171 0.23 -7.63 -22.89
CA GLY A 171 0.28 -9.00 -23.41
C GLY A 171 -1.11 -9.61 -23.65
N LYS A 172 -2.16 -9.08 -23.00
CA LYS A 172 -3.54 -9.57 -23.19
C LYS A 172 -3.94 -9.35 -24.65
N GLY A 173 -4.37 -10.43 -25.31
CA GLY A 173 -4.80 -10.45 -26.71
C GLY A 173 -3.74 -10.77 -27.75
N GLN A 174 -2.57 -11.21 -27.31
CA GLN A 174 -1.66 -11.98 -28.14
C GLN A 174 -1.77 -13.47 -27.80
N GLU A 175 -1.36 -14.35 -28.70
CA GLU A 175 -1.32 -15.79 -28.44
C GLU A 175 -0.11 -16.14 -27.55
N GLY A 176 -0.33 -16.87 -26.45
CA GLY A 176 0.74 -17.31 -25.54
C GLY A 176 0.48 -16.97 -24.07
N ASP A 177 1.52 -17.13 -23.24
CA ASP A 177 1.48 -16.66 -21.84
C ASP A 177 1.51 -15.12 -21.81
N GLN A 178 0.57 -14.54 -21.05
CA GLN A 178 0.37 -13.09 -21.00
C GLN A 178 1.56 -12.35 -20.36
N CYS A 179 2.25 -12.96 -19.40
CA CYS A 179 3.39 -12.36 -18.74
C CYS A 179 4.63 -12.42 -19.64
N GLU A 180 4.87 -13.56 -20.30
CA GLU A 180 5.97 -13.69 -21.26
C GLU A 180 5.80 -12.73 -22.44
N THR A 181 4.61 -12.69 -23.02
CA THR A 181 4.31 -11.80 -24.15
C THR A 181 4.32 -10.34 -23.73
N GLY A 182 3.79 -10.03 -22.54
CA GLY A 182 3.82 -8.71 -21.93
C GLY A 182 5.26 -8.22 -21.73
N ALA A 183 6.17 -9.06 -21.24
CA ALA A 183 7.58 -8.71 -21.04
C ALA A 183 8.27 -8.32 -22.36
N ILE A 184 8.00 -9.06 -23.45
CA ILE A 184 8.53 -8.76 -24.79
C ILE A 184 8.02 -7.39 -25.27
N VAL A 185 6.71 -7.14 -25.11
CA VAL A 185 6.09 -5.85 -25.46
C VAL A 185 6.71 -4.72 -24.63
N ALA A 186 6.80 -4.89 -23.32
CA ALA A 186 7.34 -3.89 -22.41
C ALA A 186 8.78 -3.51 -22.72
N ARG A 187 9.63 -4.49 -23.07
CA ARG A 187 11.01 -4.24 -23.50
C ARG A 187 11.06 -3.38 -24.76
N ARG A 188 10.25 -3.73 -25.77
CA ARG A 188 10.18 -3.01 -27.05
C ARG A 188 9.68 -1.57 -26.87
N VAL A 189 8.62 -1.40 -26.06
CA VAL A 189 8.07 -0.08 -25.75
C VAL A 189 9.10 0.77 -25.02
N ALA A 190 9.82 0.20 -24.05
CA ALA A 190 10.88 0.90 -23.32
C ALA A 190 12.04 1.33 -24.21
N GLU A 191 12.54 0.45 -25.08
CA GLU A 191 13.59 0.78 -26.06
C GLU A 191 13.13 1.90 -27.01
N ARG A 192 11.90 1.81 -27.53
CA ARG A 192 11.31 2.83 -28.40
C ARG A 192 11.13 4.16 -27.67
N ALA A 193 10.83 4.12 -26.37
CA ALA A 193 10.73 5.30 -25.54
C ALA A 193 12.09 5.97 -25.21
N GLY A 194 13.20 5.36 -25.63
CA GLY A 194 14.55 5.88 -25.43
C GLY A 194 15.19 5.49 -24.10
N LEU A 195 14.61 4.52 -23.37
CA LEU A 195 15.21 4.00 -22.14
C LEU A 195 16.47 3.17 -22.45
N ALA A 196 17.47 3.25 -21.57
CA ALA A 196 18.70 2.47 -21.74
C ALA A 196 18.41 0.97 -21.58
N ALA A 197 19.27 0.11 -22.15
CA ALA A 197 19.08 -1.34 -22.10
C ALA A 197 18.79 -1.89 -20.67
N PRO A 198 19.49 -1.47 -19.60
CA PRO A 198 19.18 -1.92 -18.23
C PRO A 198 17.78 -1.51 -17.74
N GLU A 199 17.27 -0.37 -18.19
CA GLU A 199 15.94 0.14 -17.84
C GLU A 199 14.85 -0.58 -18.64
N ALA A 200 15.11 -0.86 -19.92
CA ALA A 200 14.22 -1.65 -20.76
C ALA A 200 14.11 -3.10 -20.25
N ASP A 201 15.22 -3.72 -19.85
CA ASP A 201 15.24 -5.05 -19.26
C ASP A 201 14.51 -5.08 -17.90
N ARG A 202 14.65 -4.01 -17.09
CA ARG A 202 13.89 -3.87 -15.84
C ARG A 202 12.39 -3.70 -16.10
N CYS A 203 11.99 -2.87 -17.06
CA CYS A 203 10.59 -2.73 -17.49
C CYS A 203 10.00 -4.08 -17.92
N ALA A 204 10.72 -4.81 -18.76
CA ALA A 204 10.35 -6.16 -19.20
C ALA A 204 10.19 -7.12 -18.03
N ARG A 205 11.11 -7.08 -17.06
CA ARG A 205 11.04 -7.89 -15.85
C ARG A 205 9.84 -7.55 -14.99
N LEU A 206 9.56 -6.27 -14.73
CA LEU A 206 8.39 -5.85 -13.95
C LEU A 206 7.10 -6.37 -14.56
N VAL A 207 6.96 -6.27 -15.89
CA VAL A 207 5.78 -6.79 -16.59
C VAL A 207 5.76 -8.31 -16.61
N GLY A 208 6.89 -8.99 -16.81
CA GLY A 208 6.94 -10.46 -16.74
C GLY A 208 6.62 -11.02 -15.34
N GLU A 209 6.84 -10.22 -14.31
CA GLU A 209 6.72 -10.63 -12.90
C GLU A 209 5.51 -10.04 -12.18
N HIS A 210 4.67 -9.23 -12.82
CA HIS A 210 3.64 -8.43 -12.13
C HIS A 210 2.64 -9.27 -11.31
N LEU A 211 2.40 -10.53 -11.69
CA LEU A 211 1.56 -11.48 -10.96
C LEU A 211 2.28 -12.25 -9.85
N THR A 212 3.61 -12.20 -9.77
CA THR A 212 4.40 -12.98 -8.81
C THR A 212 4.07 -12.58 -7.38
N MET A 213 4.12 -11.30 -7.02
CA MET A 213 3.80 -10.88 -5.65
C MET A 213 2.32 -11.09 -5.28
N PRO A 214 1.32 -10.72 -6.12
CA PRO A 214 -0.09 -10.97 -5.83
C PRO A 214 -0.43 -12.45 -5.63
N LEU A 215 0.15 -13.34 -6.45
CA LEU A 215 -0.13 -14.76 -6.37
C LEU A 215 0.55 -15.41 -5.16
N LEU A 216 1.83 -15.09 -4.92
CA LEU A 216 2.58 -15.73 -3.83
C LEU A 216 2.10 -15.24 -2.47
N SER A 217 1.85 -13.94 -2.29
CA SER A 217 1.38 -13.40 -1.01
C SER A 217 0.05 -14.02 -0.56
N GLN A 218 -0.84 -14.32 -1.50
CA GLN A 218 -2.19 -14.82 -1.21
C GLN A 218 -2.31 -16.34 -1.19
N LYS A 219 -1.38 -17.09 -1.81
CA LYS A 219 -1.54 -18.54 -2.01
C LYS A 219 -0.43 -19.40 -1.42
N ARG A 220 0.64 -18.80 -0.88
CA ARG A 220 1.79 -19.52 -0.35
C ARG A 220 2.09 -19.13 1.09
N ASP A 221 2.67 -20.07 1.82
CA ASP A 221 3.11 -19.85 3.20
C ASP A 221 4.32 -18.92 3.23
N LEU A 222 4.11 -17.70 3.76
CA LEU A 222 5.17 -16.68 3.87
C LEU A 222 6.19 -16.98 4.98
N SER A 223 5.95 -17.99 5.81
CA SER A 223 6.92 -18.46 6.80
C SER A 223 8.01 -19.36 6.20
N ASP A 224 7.82 -19.86 4.96
CA ASP A 224 8.80 -20.70 4.29
C ASP A 224 9.99 -19.87 3.77
N PRO A 225 11.20 -20.00 4.36
CA PRO A 225 12.37 -19.24 3.93
C PRO A 225 12.82 -19.61 2.50
N LEU A 226 12.47 -20.79 1.99
CA LEU A 226 12.78 -21.19 0.62
C LEU A 226 11.90 -20.43 -0.39
N LEU A 227 10.62 -20.21 -0.08
CA LEU A 227 9.76 -19.34 -0.88
C LEU A 227 10.33 -17.92 -0.94
N ILE A 228 10.71 -17.35 0.20
CA ILE A 228 11.26 -15.99 0.26
C ILE A 228 12.56 -15.89 -0.55
N ALA A 229 13.40 -16.93 -0.49
CA ALA A 229 14.62 -17.01 -1.28
C ALA A 229 14.34 -17.13 -2.78
N GLU A 230 13.38 -17.97 -3.19
CA GLU A 230 12.96 -18.10 -4.59
C GLU A 230 12.53 -16.74 -5.15
N VAL A 231 11.70 -16.00 -4.43
CA VAL A 231 11.27 -14.65 -4.83
C VAL A 231 12.46 -13.70 -4.87
N GLY A 232 13.33 -13.73 -3.86
CA GLY A 232 14.51 -12.88 -3.80
C GLY A 232 15.49 -13.11 -4.94
N ASP A 233 15.78 -14.36 -5.27
CA ASP A 233 16.67 -14.74 -6.37
C ASP A 233 16.06 -14.40 -7.73
N ARG A 234 14.74 -14.56 -7.87
CA ARG A 234 14.00 -14.21 -9.09
C ARG A 234 14.00 -12.70 -9.37
N ILE A 235 13.77 -11.88 -8.35
CA ILE A 235 13.71 -10.40 -8.49
C ILE A 235 15.11 -9.77 -8.49
N ALA A 236 16.06 -10.39 -7.80
CA ALA A 236 17.49 -10.10 -7.73
C ALA A 236 17.92 -8.82 -6.97
N ASP A 237 17.20 -7.71 -7.07
CA ASP A 237 17.64 -6.43 -6.47
C ASP A 237 16.52 -5.62 -5.81
N ARG A 238 16.93 -4.71 -4.91
CA ARG A 238 16.01 -3.87 -4.12
C ARG A 238 15.15 -2.97 -4.99
N ARG A 239 15.73 -2.37 -6.03
CA ARG A 239 15.01 -1.39 -6.87
C ARG A 239 13.87 -2.09 -7.61
N THR A 240 14.17 -3.22 -8.24
CA THR A 240 13.17 -4.03 -8.94
C THR A 240 12.10 -4.56 -7.97
N LEU A 241 12.46 -5.01 -6.77
CA LEU A 241 11.50 -5.45 -5.75
C LEU A 241 10.54 -4.32 -5.32
N THR A 242 11.06 -3.11 -5.10
CA THR A 242 10.25 -1.95 -4.74
C THR A 242 9.28 -1.57 -5.86
N GLU A 243 9.76 -1.50 -7.10
CA GLU A 243 8.91 -1.18 -8.26
C GLU A 243 7.85 -2.28 -8.48
N LEU A 244 8.21 -3.56 -8.33
CA LEU A 244 7.27 -4.66 -8.47
C LEU A 244 6.18 -4.63 -7.40
N TYR A 245 6.54 -4.39 -6.14
CA TYR A 245 5.57 -4.23 -5.06
C TYR A 245 4.58 -3.10 -5.35
N LEU A 246 5.06 -1.94 -5.82
CA LEU A 246 4.21 -0.80 -6.16
C LEU A 246 3.26 -1.13 -7.31
N LEU A 247 3.76 -1.76 -8.37
CA LEU A 247 2.95 -2.23 -9.50
C LEU A 247 1.88 -3.23 -9.03
N SER A 248 2.27 -4.25 -8.28
CA SER A 248 1.36 -5.27 -7.75
C SER A 248 0.27 -4.67 -6.85
N LEU A 249 0.60 -3.68 -6.03
CA LEU A 249 -0.38 -3.00 -5.17
C LEU A 249 -1.41 -2.24 -6.00
N VAL A 250 -0.97 -1.43 -6.97
CA VAL A 250 -1.92 -0.63 -7.77
C VAL A 250 -2.75 -1.48 -8.71
N ASP A 251 -2.17 -2.56 -9.26
CA ASP A 251 -2.90 -3.56 -10.04
C ASP A 251 -4.02 -4.17 -9.19
N MET A 252 -3.69 -4.76 -8.04
CA MET A 252 -4.66 -5.36 -7.12
C MET A 252 -5.74 -4.36 -6.67
N ALA A 253 -5.38 -3.12 -6.36
CA ALA A 253 -6.33 -2.09 -5.93
C ALA A 253 -7.29 -1.63 -7.06
N CYS A 254 -6.85 -1.69 -8.32
CA CYS A 254 -7.58 -1.12 -9.46
C CYS A 254 -8.41 -2.14 -10.27
N VAL A 255 -8.43 -3.42 -9.89
CA VAL A 255 -9.30 -4.45 -10.50
C VAL A 255 -10.78 -4.14 -10.27
N ARG A 256 -11.14 -3.86 -9.00
CA ARG A 256 -12.48 -3.43 -8.57
C ARG A 256 -12.42 -2.75 -7.20
N PRO A 257 -13.38 -1.86 -6.86
CA PRO A 257 -13.47 -1.29 -5.53
C PRO A 257 -13.51 -2.37 -4.44
N GLY A 258 -12.65 -2.25 -3.43
CA GLY A 258 -12.56 -3.19 -2.30
C GLY A 258 -11.85 -4.51 -2.59
N ASN A 259 -11.22 -4.68 -3.77
CA ASN A 259 -10.48 -5.92 -4.07
C ASN A 259 -9.28 -6.15 -3.14
N LEU A 260 -8.51 -5.08 -2.92
CA LEU A 260 -7.39 -5.05 -1.99
C LEU A 260 -7.94 -4.74 -0.59
N SER A 261 -8.25 -5.81 0.16
CA SER A 261 -8.55 -5.73 1.58
C SER A 261 -7.28 -5.43 2.40
N SER A 262 -7.48 -5.03 3.65
CA SER A 262 -6.41 -4.81 4.63
C SER A 262 -5.54 -6.06 4.86
N TRP A 263 -6.15 -7.25 4.85
CA TRP A 263 -5.42 -8.51 5.01
C TRP A 263 -4.57 -8.84 3.77
N LYS A 264 -5.11 -8.63 2.56
CA LYS A 264 -4.34 -8.83 1.31
C LYS A 264 -3.16 -7.88 1.24
N LEU A 265 -3.39 -6.63 1.64
CA LEU A 265 -2.32 -5.64 1.77
C LEU A 265 -1.27 -6.09 2.79
N THR A 266 -1.69 -6.60 3.95
CA THR A 266 -0.77 -7.10 4.98
C THR A 266 0.12 -8.24 4.47
N LEU A 267 -0.44 -9.20 3.73
CA LEU A 267 0.34 -10.29 3.13
C LEU A 267 1.30 -9.79 2.05
N LEU A 268 0.87 -8.82 1.23
CA LEU A 268 1.71 -8.21 0.21
C LEU A 268 2.90 -7.45 0.84
N ASP A 269 2.63 -6.66 1.88
CA ASP A 269 3.64 -5.97 2.68
C ASP A 269 4.62 -6.96 3.31
N GLU A 270 4.11 -8.05 3.89
CA GLU A 270 4.91 -9.07 4.54
C GLU A 270 5.86 -9.76 3.55
N LEU A 271 5.35 -10.18 2.38
CA LEU A 271 6.18 -10.75 1.33
C LEU A 271 7.28 -9.76 0.91
N TYR A 272 6.95 -8.49 0.66
CA TYR A 272 7.93 -7.47 0.31
C TYR A 272 9.04 -7.34 1.35
N LEU A 273 8.67 -7.20 2.63
CA LEU A 273 9.62 -6.97 3.72
C LEU A 273 10.54 -8.18 3.93
N LEU A 274 9.98 -9.40 3.88
CA LEU A 274 10.75 -10.63 4.01
C LEU A 274 11.75 -10.78 2.86
N THR A 275 11.33 -10.55 1.61
CA THR A 275 12.21 -10.59 0.44
C THR A 275 13.28 -9.49 0.49
N LEU A 276 12.93 -8.27 0.91
CA LEU A 276 13.90 -7.19 1.13
C LEU A 276 14.95 -7.58 2.18
N GLY A 277 14.51 -8.22 3.25
CA GLY A 277 15.38 -8.78 4.28
C GLY A 277 16.36 -9.82 3.73
N TYR A 278 15.90 -10.70 2.83
CA TYR A 278 16.73 -11.68 2.14
C TYR A 278 17.81 -11.02 1.26
N LEU A 279 17.40 -10.06 0.42
CA LEU A 279 18.32 -9.35 -0.48
C LEU A 279 19.41 -8.59 0.28
N ARG A 280 19.05 -7.93 1.40
CA ARG A 280 20.00 -7.22 2.28
C ARG A 280 21.07 -8.15 2.88
N ARG A 281 20.79 -9.45 3.00
CA ARG A 281 21.74 -10.46 3.52
C ARG A 281 22.64 -11.08 2.43
N GLY A 282 22.51 -10.63 1.17
CA GLY A 282 23.31 -11.12 0.06
C GLY A 282 22.88 -12.50 -0.44
N ASN A 283 21.57 -12.73 -0.56
CA ASN A 283 20.96 -13.93 -1.15
C ASN A 283 21.43 -15.24 -0.50
N ARG A 284 21.50 -15.24 0.84
CA ARG A 284 21.82 -16.43 1.61
C ARG A 284 20.54 -16.93 2.24
N VAL A 285 20.13 -18.14 1.86
CA VAL A 285 19.20 -18.95 2.66
C VAL A 285 19.93 -19.32 3.93
N VAL A 286 19.85 -18.44 4.93
CA VAL A 286 20.27 -18.77 6.28
C VAL A 286 19.07 -19.48 6.89
N ALA A 287 19.30 -20.59 7.59
CA ALA A 287 18.33 -21.07 8.58
C ALA A 287 17.92 -19.88 9.49
N ALA A 288 16.73 -19.95 10.08
CA ALA A 288 16.11 -18.94 10.96
C ALA A 288 17.11 -17.86 11.43
N ARG A 289 16.89 -16.60 11.01
CA ARG A 289 17.83 -15.51 11.20
C ARG A 289 18.46 -15.55 12.60
N VAL A 290 19.77 -15.76 12.66
CA VAL A 290 20.50 -15.73 13.92
C VAL A 290 20.58 -14.28 14.39
N ALA A 291 19.91 -13.99 15.50
CA ALA A 291 20.01 -12.70 16.15
C ALA A 291 21.47 -12.37 16.45
N GLN A 292 21.83 -11.10 16.29
CA GLN A 292 23.11 -10.64 16.82
C GLN A 292 23.04 -10.63 18.36
N PRO A 293 24.18 -10.68 19.08
CA PRO A 293 24.18 -10.70 20.54
C PRO A 293 23.46 -9.52 21.20
N ASP A 294 23.24 -8.44 20.47
CA ASP A 294 22.55 -7.21 20.88
C ASP A 294 21.13 -7.07 20.28
N GLU A 295 20.51 -8.17 19.85
CA GLU A 295 19.16 -8.20 19.28
C GLU A 295 18.29 -9.27 19.98
N PRO A 296 16.95 -9.11 20.05
CA PRO A 296 16.10 -10.13 20.65
C PRO A 296 16.14 -11.42 19.83
N GLU A 297 16.57 -12.51 20.45
CA GLU A 297 16.68 -13.83 19.81
C GLU A 297 15.32 -14.53 19.69
N GLY A 298 15.14 -15.36 18.65
CA GLY A 298 13.96 -16.19 18.45
C GLY A 298 12.73 -15.46 17.90
N MET A 299 12.87 -14.17 17.54
CA MET A 299 11.78 -13.40 16.93
C MET A 299 11.42 -13.90 15.51
N PRO A 300 10.19 -13.67 15.03
CA PRO A 300 9.81 -14.03 13.66
C PRO A 300 10.57 -13.21 12.60
N ASP A 301 10.76 -13.76 11.40
CA ASP A 301 11.54 -13.10 10.33
C ASP A 301 11.00 -11.71 9.96
N ARG A 302 9.68 -11.52 10.02
CA ARG A 302 9.02 -10.22 9.81
C ARG A 302 9.50 -9.16 10.80
N TYR A 303 9.70 -9.50 12.08
CA TYR A 303 10.21 -8.55 13.08
C TYR A 303 11.58 -7.99 12.64
N TYR A 304 12.45 -8.87 12.16
CA TYR A 304 13.78 -8.48 11.72
C TYR A 304 13.81 -7.75 10.38
N ALA A 305 12.78 -7.91 9.56
CA ALA A 305 12.60 -7.22 8.29
C ALA A 305 12.02 -5.81 8.48
N LEU A 306 11.06 -5.66 9.39
CA LEU A 306 10.38 -4.40 9.71
C LEU A 306 11.30 -3.39 10.38
N TYR A 307 12.07 -3.82 11.39
CA TYR A 307 12.85 -2.89 12.20
C TYR A 307 14.31 -2.90 11.79
N GLU A 308 14.91 -1.72 11.68
CA GLU A 308 16.35 -1.58 11.47
C GLU A 308 17.15 -2.04 12.69
N ARG A 309 18.46 -2.25 12.51
CA ARG A 309 19.31 -2.78 13.58
C ARG A 309 19.29 -1.91 14.83
N ASP A 310 19.34 -0.61 14.69
CA ASP A 310 19.36 0.30 15.83
C ASP A 310 18.08 0.19 16.66
N LEU A 311 16.92 0.10 16.02
CA LEU A 311 15.64 -0.14 16.70
C LEU A 311 15.61 -1.53 17.37
N ARG A 312 16.13 -2.57 16.73
CA ARG A 312 16.21 -3.90 17.36
C ARG A 312 17.11 -3.91 18.58
N LYS A 313 18.21 -3.14 18.58
CA LYS A 313 19.06 -2.95 19.77
C LYS A 313 18.31 -2.23 20.89
N GLU A 314 17.49 -1.23 20.57
CA GLU A 314 16.63 -0.57 21.56
C GLU A 314 15.66 -1.57 22.19
N HIS A 315 14.98 -2.39 21.39
CA HIS A 315 14.07 -3.42 21.88
C HIS A 315 14.79 -4.47 22.74
N PHE A 316 15.99 -4.90 22.33
CA PHE A 316 16.84 -5.79 23.12
C PHE A 316 17.21 -5.17 24.47
N ALA A 317 17.67 -3.92 24.48
CA ALA A 317 18.03 -3.21 25.70
C ALA A 317 16.84 -3.09 26.66
N LEU A 318 15.62 -2.87 26.15
CA LEU A 318 14.40 -2.86 26.97
C LEU A 318 14.08 -4.26 27.53
N ALA A 319 14.22 -5.32 26.72
CA ALA A 319 14.02 -6.69 27.19
C ALA A 319 15.06 -7.14 28.22
N GLU A 320 16.33 -6.76 28.06
CA GLU A 320 17.37 -6.96 29.08
C GLU A 320 17.03 -6.21 30.36
N ARG A 321 16.66 -4.93 30.26
CA ARG A 321 16.27 -4.10 31.41
C ARG A 321 15.10 -4.71 32.18
N LEU A 322 14.07 -5.21 31.49
CA LEU A 322 12.94 -5.90 32.10
C LEU A 322 13.44 -7.03 33.04
N ARG A 323 14.40 -7.84 32.55
CA ARG A 323 14.97 -8.97 33.30
C ARG A 323 15.88 -8.50 34.43
N THR A 324 16.79 -7.56 34.19
CA THR A 324 17.76 -7.09 35.19
C THR A 324 17.10 -6.30 36.32
N GLU A 325 16.09 -5.48 35.99
CA GLU A 325 15.34 -4.69 36.97
C GLU A 325 14.22 -5.52 37.66
N GLN A 326 14.04 -6.79 37.28
CA GLN A 326 12.97 -7.68 37.75
C GLN A 326 11.56 -7.07 37.62
N ARG A 327 11.35 -6.28 36.56
CA ARG A 327 10.08 -5.65 36.23
C ARG A 327 9.19 -6.62 35.47
N ARG A 328 7.88 -6.39 35.49
CA ARG A 328 6.91 -7.20 34.71
C ARG A 328 6.51 -6.53 33.41
N VAL A 329 6.61 -5.21 33.36
CA VAL A 329 6.25 -4.36 32.22
C VAL A 329 7.19 -3.17 32.18
N LEU A 330 7.60 -2.78 30.98
CA LEU A 330 8.28 -1.53 30.66
C LEU A 330 7.59 -0.87 29.47
N LEU A 331 7.46 0.46 29.53
CA LEU A 331 7.02 1.30 28.43
C LEU A 331 8.13 2.30 28.05
N ASP A 332 8.48 2.38 26.76
CA ASP A 332 9.39 3.40 26.23
C ASP A 332 8.70 4.21 25.14
N LEU A 333 8.62 5.52 25.32
CA LEU A 333 8.01 6.45 24.36
C LEU A 333 9.09 7.26 23.65
N ARG A 334 9.08 7.22 22.32
CA ARG A 334 10.02 7.96 21.45
C ARG A 334 9.28 8.73 20.38
N ALA A 335 9.86 9.83 19.92
CA ALA A 335 9.40 10.48 18.70
C ALA A 335 9.73 9.60 17.48
N GLY A 336 8.80 9.47 16.55
CA GLY A 336 8.97 8.81 15.25
C GLY A 336 8.66 9.75 14.08
N ALA A 337 8.61 9.21 12.87
CA ALA A 337 8.27 9.96 11.65
C ALA A 337 6.79 10.37 11.67
N GLY A 338 6.48 11.53 12.27
CA GLY A 338 5.14 12.13 12.28
C GLY A 338 4.17 11.58 13.34
N SER A 339 4.59 10.59 14.14
CA SER A 339 3.81 10.07 15.28
C SER A 339 4.72 9.75 16.46
N LEU A 340 4.13 9.49 17.64
CA LEU A 340 4.85 8.93 18.77
C LEU A 340 4.90 7.41 18.63
N ARG A 341 6.04 6.81 18.96
CA ARG A 341 6.23 5.36 19.02
C ARG A 341 6.33 4.93 20.48
N LEU A 342 5.40 4.10 20.91
CA LEU A 342 5.38 3.50 22.25
C LEU A 342 5.75 2.02 22.12
N THR A 343 6.87 1.62 22.72
CA THR A 343 7.30 0.22 22.79
C THR A 343 6.93 -0.36 24.15
N LEU A 344 6.12 -1.43 24.15
CA LEU A 344 5.77 -2.23 25.31
C LEU A 344 6.65 -3.47 25.35
N VAL A 345 7.39 -3.65 26.45
CA VAL A 345 8.10 -4.89 26.73
C VAL A 345 7.59 -5.47 28.04
N ALA A 346 7.01 -6.67 28.00
CA ALA A 346 6.35 -7.25 29.16
C ALA A 346 6.49 -8.77 29.19
N LEU A 347 6.34 -9.36 30.39
CA LEU A 347 6.14 -10.80 30.50
C LEU A 347 4.83 -11.17 29.81
N ASP A 348 4.92 -12.01 28.78
CA ASP A 348 3.78 -12.34 27.93
C ASP A 348 2.75 -13.17 28.71
N ARG A 349 1.47 -12.90 28.43
CA ARG A 349 0.34 -13.50 29.12
C ARG A 349 -0.95 -13.33 28.32
N PRO A 350 -1.89 -14.29 28.41
CA PRO A 350 -3.19 -14.18 27.76
C PRO A 350 -3.89 -12.85 28.06
N GLY A 351 -4.30 -12.13 27.02
CA GLY A 351 -4.99 -10.85 27.13
C GLY A 351 -4.11 -9.63 27.40
N LEU A 352 -2.77 -9.75 27.33
CA LEU A 352 -1.86 -8.61 27.50
C LEU A 352 -2.21 -7.45 26.55
N LEU A 353 -2.41 -7.72 25.26
CA LEU A 353 -2.78 -6.70 24.27
C LEU A 353 -4.12 -6.02 24.61
N ALA A 354 -5.12 -6.78 25.07
CA ALA A 354 -6.40 -6.23 25.50
C ALA A 354 -6.24 -5.36 26.75
N HIS A 355 -5.36 -5.73 27.67
CA HIS A 355 -5.03 -4.93 28.85
C HIS A 355 -4.29 -3.64 28.46
N ALA A 356 -3.31 -3.72 27.56
CA ALA A 356 -2.58 -2.57 27.01
C ALA A 356 -3.53 -1.57 26.33
N ALA A 357 -4.36 -2.04 25.40
CA ALA A 357 -5.35 -1.19 24.73
C ALA A 357 -6.32 -0.51 25.70
N ALA A 358 -6.72 -1.19 26.78
CA ALA A 358 -7.57 -0.60 27.81
C ALA A 358 -6.86 0.46 28.66
N VAL A 359 -5.60 0.22 29.04
CA VAL A 359 -4.80 1.18 29.82
C VAL A 359 -4.52 2.44 29.01
N PHE A 360 -4.15 2.29 27.74
CA PHE A 360 -3.89 3.44 26.85
C PHE A 360 -5.15 4.30 26.68
N ASP A 361 -6.29 3.65 26.39
CA ASP A 361 -7.58 4.34 26.28
C ASP A 361 -7.99 5.09 27.56
N GLU A 362 -7.70 4.52 28.74
CA GLU A 362 -8.00 5.15 30.04
C GLU A 362 -7.11 6.35 30.38
N HIS A 363 -5.92 6.42 29.78
CA HIS A 363 -4.98 7.53 29.91
C HIS A 363 -5.07 8.51 28.74
N ASP A 364 -6.16 8.48 27.98
CA ASP A 364 -6.39 9.36 26.82
C ASP A 364 -5.27 9.26 25.76
N VAL A 365 -4.69 8.06 25.61
CA VAL A 365 -3.72 7.70 24.57
C VAL A 365 -4.42 6.87 23.49
N GLU A 366 -4.43 7.38 22.27
CA GLU A 366 -5.02 6.72 21.11
C GLU A 366 -3.97 5.88 20.38
N VAL A 367 -4.33 4.64 20.03
CA VAL A 367 -3.50 3.74 19.23
C VAL A 367 -3.87 3.92 17.77
N LEU A 368 -2.91 4.40 16.97
CA LEU A 368 -3.06 4.59 15.53
C LEU A 368 -2.64 3.35 14.74
N ALA A 369 -1.67 2.61 15.28
CA ALA A 369 -1.25 1.32 14.74
C ALA A 369 -0.54 0.48 15.80
N ALA A 370 -0.50 -0.82 15.58
CA ALA A 370 0.22 -1.77 16.44
C ALA A 370 0.85 -2.89 15.60
N ASP A 371 2.11 -3.22 15.90
CA ASP A 371 2.74 -4.48 15.55
C ASP A 371 3.02 -5.25 16.85
N VAL A 372 2.57 -6.50 16.93
CA VAL A 372 2.59 -7.33 18.17
C VAL A 372 3.48 -8.54 17.95
N PHE A 373 4.40 -8.80 18.88
CA PHE A 373 5.35 -9.92 18.78
C PHE A 373 5.61 -10.58 20.13
N THR A 374 5.74 -11.91 20.11
CA THR A 374 6.19 -12.69 21.27
C THR A 374 7.60 -13.23 21.04
N GLN A 375 8.52 -12.91 21.95
CA GLN A 375 9.83 -13.51 22.06
C GLN A 375 9.73 -14.84 22.83
N PRO A 376 10.20 -15.97 22.27
CA PRO A 376 10.07 -17.29 22.87
C PRO A 376 11.12 -17.56 23.96
N THR A 377 11.23 -16.69 24.96
CA THR A 377 12.07 -16.90 26.16
C THR A 377 11.30 -17.66 27.25
N GLU A 378 11.99 -18.04 28.33
CA GLU A 378 11.35 -18.56 29.55
C GLU A 378 11.62 -17.61 30.74
N PRO A 379 10.61 -16.87 31.24
CA PRO A 379 9.25 -16.71 30.69
C PRO A 379 9.23 -15.98 29.34
N ALA A 380 8.16 -16.17 28.55
CA ALA A 380 7.98 -15.50 27.26
C ALA A 380 7.86 -13.98 27.45
N VAL A 381 8.36 -13.21 26.49
CA VAL A 381 8.39 -11.74 26.56
C VAL A 381 7.67 -11.16 25.34
N ALA A 382 6.62 -10.38 25.56
CA ALA A 382 5.99 -9.59 24.52
C ALA A 382 6.83 -8.35 24.21
N ILE A 383 7.00 -8.05 22.92
CA ILE A 383 7.66 -6.85 22.41
C ILE A 383 6.70 -6.23 21.39
N ASP A 384 5.81 -5.35 21.87
CA ASP A 384 4.77 -4.73 21.05
C ASP A 384 5.13 -3.28 20.74
N ILE A 385 4.95 -2.88 19.48
CA ILE A 385 5.29 -1.54 18.98
C ILE A 385 4.01 -0.85 18.54
N PHE A 386 3.67 0.25 19.22
CA PHE A 386 2.50 1.04 18.93
C PHE A 386 2.89 2.39 18.32
N ARG A 387 2.17 2.81 17.27
CA ARG A 387 2.07 4.23 16.91
C ARG A 387 0.92 4.82 17.70
N VAL A 388 1.20 5.87 18.46
CA VAL A 388 0.22 6.49 19.35
C VAL A 388 0.16 8.00 19.17
N ALA A 389 -0.97 8.57 19.57
CA ALA A 389 -1.17 10.01 19.67
C ALA A 389 -1.97 10.34 20.95
N PRO A 390 -1.78 11.52 21.55
CA PRO A 390 -2.69 12.00 22.58
C PRO A 390 -4.07 12.22 21.97
N ARG A 391 -5.13 11.82 22.70
CA ARG A 391 -6.52 12.04 22.28
C ARG A 391 -6.89 13.53 22.26
N ASP A 392 -6.25 14.31 23.13
CA ASP A 392 -6.32 15.77 23.09
C ASP A 392 -5.42 16.30 21.97
N VAL A 393 -6.04 16.73 20.87
CA VAL A 393 -5.36 17.33 19.71
C VAL A 393 -4.57 18.59 20.04
N SER A 394 -4.81 19.22 21.19
CA SER A 394 -4.03 20.37 21.66
C SER A 394 -2.75 19.97 22.40
N ALA A 395 -2.61 18.70 22.79
CA ALA A 395 -1.43 18.19 23.46
C ALA A 395 -0.27 18.03 22.46
N VAL A 396 0.90 18.52 22.84
CA VAL A 396 2.14 18.47 22.02
C VAL A 396 2.78 17.07 22.06
N GLY A 397 2.34 16.19 22.96
CA GLY A 397 2.79 14.81 23.09
C GLY A 397 2.17 14.13 24.32
N ILE A 398 2.68 12.94 24.65
CA ILE A 398 2.31 12.20 25.87
C ILE A 398 3.42 12.44 26.89
N ASP A 399 3.07 12.97 28.07
CA ASP A 399 4.05 13.33 29.07
C ASP A 399 4.62 12.07 29.80
N PRO A 400 5.85 12.15 30.35
CA PRO A 400 6.46 11.02 31.03
C PRO A 400 5.69 10.50 32.25
N ALA A 401 4.91 11.35 32.94
CA ALA A 401 4.12 10.91 34.10
C ALA A 401 2.94 10.05 33.65
N THR A 402 2.31 10.37 32.52
CA THR A 402 1.30 9.53 31.88
C THR A 402 1.88 8.18 31.47
N VAL A 403 3.08 8.14 30.88
CA VAL A 403 3.76 6.87 30.54
C VAL A 403 4.02 6.03 31.80
N ALA A 404 4.53 6.64 32.88
CA ALA A 404 4.76 5.95 34.14
C ALA A 404 3.45 5.42 34.78
N ALA A 405 2.36 6.18 34.70
CA ALA A 405 1.04 5.74 35.18
C ALA A 405 0.50 4.55 34.38
N MET A 406 0.64 4.58 33.05
CA MET A 406 0.29 3.45 32.19
C MET A 406 1.12 2.21 32.52
N GLU A 407 2.43 2.36 32.70
CA GLU A 407 3.32 1.25 33.07
C GLU A 407 2.89 0.63 34.42
N GLN A 408 2.63 1.47 35.43
CA GLN A 408 2.17 1.02 36.74
C GLN A 408 0.80 0.30 36.66
N ALA A 409 -0.11 0.78 35.82
CA ALA A 409 -1.40 0.13 35.60
C ALA A 409 -1.25 -1.26 34.95
N LEU A 410 -0.31 -1.41 34.01
CA LEU A 410 -0.06 -2.68 33.33
C LEU A 410 0.64 -3.72 34.21
N GLU A 411 1.36 -3.31 35.25
CA GLU A 411 1.94 -4.24 36.23
C GLU A 411 0.90 -4.90 37.13
N GLN A 412 -0.22 -4.22 37.37
CA GLN A 412 -1.27 -4.73 38.22
C GLN A 412 -2.09 -5.78 37.45
N PRO A 413 -2.32 -6.97 38.02
CA PRO A 413 -3.21 -7.94 37.42
C PRO A 413 -4.63 -7.37 37.41
N ARG A 414 -5.11 -7.03 36.21
CA ARG A 414 -6.45 -6.50 36.03
C ARG A 414 -7.44 -7.66 35.90
N GLN A 415 -8.49 -7.67 36.72
CA GLN A 415 -9.70 -8.42 36.37
C GLN A 415 -10.38 -7.68 35.21
N PRO A 416 -10.80 -8.36 34.13
CA PRO A 416 -11.49 -7.72 33.02
C PRO A 416 -12.64 -6.89 33.59
N ASP A 417 -12.68 -5.57 33.32
CA ASP A 417 -13.79 -4.74 33.81
C ASP A 417 -15.08 -5.27 33.15
N PRO A 418 -16.05 -5.80 33.91
CA PRO A 418 -17.26 -6.39 33.33
C PRO A 418 -18.11 -5.34 32.62
N ARG A 419 -17.84 -4.04 32.83
CA ARG A 419 -18.54 -2.96 32.16
C ARG A 419 -17.93 -2.72 30.78
N PRO A 420 -18.75 -2.62 29.71
CA PRO A 420 -18.25 -2.11 28.43
C PRO A 420 -17.65 -0.71 28.66
N PRO A 421 -16.65 -0.28 27.85
CA PRO A 421 -16.16 1.09 27.91
C PRO A 421 -17.37 2.03 27.88
N THR A 422 -17.45 2.92 28.87
CA THR A 422 -18.53 3.92 28.88
C THR A 422 -18.32 4.80 27.66
N PRO A 423 -19.30 4.90 26.73
CA PRO A 423 -19.20 5.85 25.65
C PRO A 423 -19.08 7.23 26.28
N ARG A 424 -17.92 7.89 26.16
CA ARG A 424 -17.82 9.30 26.55
C ARG A 424 -18.70 10.10 25.57
N PRO A 425 -19.41 11.14 26.04
CA PRO A 425 -20.33 11.90 25.21
C PRO A 425 -19.60 12.46 23.98
N ARG A 426 -20.20 12.20 22.82
CA ARG A 426 -19.78 12.70 21.50
C ARG A 426 -19.71 14.23 21.51
N ARG A 427 -18.68 14.81 20.88
CA ARG A 427 -18.99 15.95 19.99
C ARG A 427 -19.69 15.33 18.77
N PRO A 428 -20.93 15.72 18.45
CA PRO A 428 -21.54 15.29 17.21
C PRO A 428 -20.65 15.82 16.09
N TRP A 429 -19.98 14.93 15.37
CA TRP A 429 -19.44 15.32 14.08
C TRP A 429 -20.62 15.32 13.12
N GLU A 430 -21.06 16.53 12.74
CA GLU A 430 -22.11 16.70 11.75
C GLU A 430 -21.53 16.35 10.37
N GLY A 431 -21.90 15.16 9.88
CA GLY A 431 -21.68 14.73 8.49
C GLY A 431 -20.57 13.71 8.31
N GLY A 432 -20.82 12.43 8.63
CA GLY A 432 -19.93 11.31 8.31
C GLY A 432 -20.71 10.18 7.67
N LEU A 433 -20.12 9.51 6.67
CA LEU A 433 -20.71 8.34 6.04
C LEU A 433 -20.90 7.25 7.10
N ARG A 434 -22.00 6.48 7.06
CA ARG A 434 -22.08 5.27 7.88
C ARG A 434 -21.09 4.24 7.33
N VAL A 435 -19.95 4.08 7.97
CA VAL A 435 -19.03 2.96 7.72
C VAL A 435 -19.63 1.70 8.35
N PRO A 436 -20.10 0.71 7.57
CA PRO A 436 -20.63 -0.52 8.12
C PRO A 436 -19.51 -1.33 8.78
N THR A 437 -19.82 -2.01 9.88
CA THR A 437 -18.90 -3.01 10.43
C THR A 437 -18.92 -4.25 9.53
N VAL A 438 -17.77 -4.62 8.99
CA VAL A 438 -17.56 -5.82 8.17
C VAL A 438 -16.50 -6.67 8.85
N ILE A 439 -16.83 -7.94 9.11
CA ILE A 439 -15.92 -8.88 9.77
C ILE A 439 -15.72 -10.09 8.85
N GLY A 440 -14.52 -10.20 8.31
CA GLY A 440 -14.06 -11.30 7.47
C GLY A 440 -13.28 -12.34 8.28
N PHE A 441 -13.44 -13.60 7.91
CA PHE A 441 -12.63 -14.70 8.43
C PHE A 441 -12.06 -15.48 7.26
N GLU A 442 -10.75 -15.62 7.23
CA GLU A 442 -10.03 -16.37 6.20
C GLU A 442 -8.98 -17.27 6.86
N ARG A 443 -8.59 -18.34 6.19
CA ARG A 443 -7.41 -19.10 6.61
C ARG A 443 -6.18 -18.47 5.98
N ASP A 444 -5.09 -18.42 6.73
CA ASP A 444 -3.81 -18.06 6.14
C ASP A 444 -3.39 -19.08 5.07
N PRO A 445 -2.45 -18.74 4.18
CA PRO A 445 -2.04 -19.65 3.11
C PRO A 445 -1.49 -21.00 3.60
N ALA A 446 -0.89 -21.04 4.79
CA ALA A 446 -0.40 -22.26 5.44
C ALA A 446 -1.54 -23.12 6.03
N GLY A 447 -2.71 -22.53 6.29
CA GLY A 447 -3.84 -23.17 6.94
C GLY A 447 -3.66 -23.36 8.46
N GLU A 448 -2.60 -22.78 9.03
CA GLU A 448 -2.22 -22.90 10.43
C GLU A 448 -2.88 -21.85 11.32
N ARG A 449 -3.44 -20.79 10.73
CA ARG A 449 -4.04 -19.68 11.47
C ARG A 449 -5.37 -19.25 10.85
N THR A 450 -6.20 -18.61 11.66
CA THR A 450 -7.35 -17.85 11.16
C THR A 450 -7.02 -16.38 11.18
N ILE A 451 -7.19 -15.75 10.02
CA ILE A 451 -7.10 -14.32 9.82
C ILE A 451 -8.49 -13.74 10.06
N VAL A 452 -8.58 -12.76 10.95
CA VAL A 452 -9.79 -12.00 11.23
C VAL A 452 -9.57 -10.56 10.76
N ASP A 453 -10.27 -10.16 9.71
CA ASP A 453 -10.27 -8.80 9.17
C ASP A 453 -11.49 -8.05 9.72
N VAL A 454 -11.25 -6.96 10.45
CA VAL A 454 -12.30 -6.13 11.06
C VAL A 454 -12.21 -4.74 10.47
N GLN A 455 -13.23 -4.36 9.69
CA GLN A 455 -13.41 -3.01 9.19
C GLN A 455 -14.62 -2.39 9.89
N THR A 456 -14.45 -1.24 10.52
CA THR A 456 -15.53 -0.58 11.27
C THR A 456 -15.35 0.93 11.30
N ALA A 457 -16.35 1.66 11.73
CA ALA A 457 -16.22 3.11 11.94
C ALA A 457 -15.16 3.38 13.02
N GLU A 458 -14.22 4.28 12.73
CA GLU A 458 -13.24 4.74 13.69
C GLU A 458 -13.94 5.44 14.86
N ALA A 459 -13.56 5.08 16.08
CA ALA A 459 -14.14 5.60 17.30
C ALA A 459 -13.21 5.34 18.49
N PRO A 460 -13.26 6.20 19.53
CA PRO A 460 -12.51 5.99 20.76
C PRO A 460 -12.63 4.55 21.29
N GLY A 461 -11.47 3.89 21.46
CA GLY A 461 -11.37 2.56 22.03
C GLY A 461 -11.80 1.42 21.09
N VAL A 462 -11.82 1.59 19.76
CA VAL A 462 -12.05 0.47 18.81
C VAL A 462 -11.12 -0.71 19.11
N LEU A 463 -9.80 -0.49 19.17
CA LEU A 463 -8.84 -1.56 19.44
C LEU A 463 -9.11 -2.28 20.77
N ARG A 464 -9.45 -1.51 21.82
CA ARG A 464 -9.85 -2.05 23.13
C ARG A 464 -11.08 -2.96 23.01
N ARG A 465 -12.09 -2.53 22.25
CA ARG A 465 -13.34 -3.28 22.06
C ARG A 465 -13.08 -4.57 21.29
N ILE A 466 -12.27 -4.52 20.22
CA ILE A 466 -11.91 -5.68 19.42
C ILE A 466 -11.10 -6.68 20.24
N THR A 467 -9.99 -6.25 20.84
CA THR A 467 -9.10 -7.13 21.62
C THR A 467 -9.79 -7.73 22.84
N ARG A 468 -10.74 -7.02 23.45
CA ARG A 468 -11.61 -7.56 24.49
C ARG A 468 -12.51 -8.69 23.97
N ALA A 469 -13.09 -8.55 22.78
CA ALA A 469 -13.91 -9.60 22.19
C ALA A 469 -13.11 -10.89 21.98
N PHE A 470 -11.88 -10.79 21.47
CA PHE A 470 -10.96 -11.92 21.36
C PHE A 470 -10.69 -12.57 22.72
N HIS A 471 -10.33 -11.75 23.72
CA HIS A 471 -10.01 -12.24 25.06
C HIS A 471 -11.20 -12.94 25.75
N GLU A 472 -12.41 -12.37 25.67
CA GLU A 472 -13.61 -12.95 26.29
C GLU A 472 -14.05 -14.26 25.62
N GLU A 473 -13.81 -14.42 24.30
CA GLU A 473 -14.05 -15.68 23.59
C GLU A 473 -12.89 -16.68 23.73
N GLY A 474 -11.84 -16.33 24.48
CA GLY A 474 -10.69 -17.20 24.76
C GLY A 474 -9.75 -17.39 23.57
N HIS A 475 -9.71 -16.41 22.66
CA HIS A 475 -8.85 -16.43 21.48
C HIS A 475 -7.62 -15.55 21.70
N GLU A 476 -6.45 -16.18 21.60
CA GLU A 476 -5.17 -15.49 21.69
C GLU A 476 -4.79 -14.88 20.34
N ILE A 477 -4.36 -13.62 20.38
CA ILE A 477 -3.88 -12.87 19.22
C ILE A 477 -2.39 -13.15 19.09
N LEU A 478 -2.03 -13.87 18.04
CA LEU A 478 -0.64 -14.26 17.74
C LEU A 478 0.09 -13.14 16.99
N LEU A 479 -0.64 -12.43 16.14
CA LEU A 479 -0.16 -11.26 15.40
C LEU A 479 -1.33 -10.31 15.21
N ALA A 480 -1.08 -9.02 15.35
CA ALA A 480 -2.04 -7.97 15.01
C ALA A 480 -1.37 -6.93 14.13
N ARG A 481 -2.12 -6.41 13.18
CA ARG A 481 -1.84 -5.16 12.50
C ARG A 481 -3.10 -4.31 12.55
N CYS A 482 -3.01 -3.20 13.25
CA CYS A 482 -4.12 -2.27 13.38
C CYS A 482 -3.77 -1.00 12.60
N ASP A 483 -4.73 -0.43 11.90
CA ASP A 483 -4.53 0.83 11.17
C ASP A 483 -5.84 1.63 11.15
N THR A 484 -5.71 2.94 11.41
CA THR A 484 -6.84 3.86 11.46
C THR A 484 -6.78 4.84 10.28
N GLU A 485 -7.83 4.85 9.46
CA GLU A 485 -7.97 5.67 8.26
C GLU A 485 -9.20 6.60 8.35
N ALA A 486 -9.00 7.89 8.62
CA ALA A 486 -10.07 8.90 8.66
C ALA A 486 -11.26 8.54 9.57
N GLU A 487 -12.34 7.99 9.02
CA GLU A 487 -13.54 7.54 9.75
C GLU A 487 -13.64 6.01 9.85
N ARG A 488 -12.60 5.26 9.46
CA ARG A 488 -12.61 3.79 9.41
C ARG A 488 -11.38 3.19 10.11
N ALA A 489 -11.61 2.29 11.04
CA ALA A 489 -10.57 1.38 11.55
C ALA A 489 -10.52 0.13 10.68
N SER A 490 -9.31 -0.35 10.37
CA SER A 490 -9.09 -1.53 9.56
C SER A 490 -8.01 -2.41 10.18
N ASP A 491 -8.46 -3.38 10.97
CA ASP A 491 -7.59 -4.18 11.82
C ASP A 491 -7.57 -5.64 11.38
N VAL A 492 -6.37 -6.22 11.28
CA VAL A 492 -6.13 -7.61 10.89
C VAL A 492 -5.48 -8.36 12.04
N PHE A 493 -6.09 -9.46 12.47
CA PHE A 493 -5.59 -10.30 13.56
C PHE A 493 -5.38 -11.74 13.09
N TYR A 494 -4.24 -12.31 13.47
CA TYR A 494 -3.95 -13.73 13.30
C TYR A 494 -4.16 -14.41 14.64
N VAL A 495 -5.01 -15.43 14.63
CA VAL A 495 -5.31 -16.25 15.80
C VAL A 495 -5.13 -17.73 15.46
N ALA A 496 -5.07 -18.58 16.48
CA ALA A 496 -5.13 -20.03 16.29
C ALA A 496 -6.36 -20.43 15.46
N PRO A 497 -6.33 -21.56 14.72
CA PRO A 497 -7.43 -21.96 13.84
C PRO A 497 -8.79 -21.96 14.53
N LEU A 498 -9.73 -21.18 13.99
CA LEU A 498 -11.10 -21.09 14.49
C LEU A 498 -12.02 -22.01 13.69
N SER A 499 -12.84 -22.80 14.40
CA SER A 499 -13.97 -23.50 13.78
C SER A 499 -15.05 -22.50 13.35
N GLU A 500 -15.94 -22.88 12.42
CA GLU A 500 -17.05 -22.02 11.98
C GLU A 500 -17.91 -21.53 13.16
N ALA A 501 -18.16 -22.41 14.15
CA ALA A 501 -18.90 -22.05 15.35
C ALA A 501 -18.16 -21.04 16.24
N ALA A 502 -16.82 -21.09 16.30
CA ALA A 502 -16.02 -20.09 17.02
C ALA A 502 -15.98 -18.76 16.27
N GLN A 503 -15.85 -18.79 14.93
CA GLN A 503 -15.92 -17.61 14.08
C GLN A 503 -17.27 -16.89 14.25
N GLU A 504 -18.38 -17.63 14.29
CA GLU A 504 -19.71 -17.04 14.47
C GLU A 504 -19.90 -16.41 15.86
N ARG A 505 -19.42 -17.05 16.93
CA ARG A 505 -19.46 -16.44 18.28
C ARG A 505 -18.62 -15.17 18.34
N LEU A 506 -17.41 -15.20 17.80
CA LEU A 506 -16.52 -14.05 17.76
C LEU A 506 -17.13 -12.92 16.91
N ARG A 507 -17.73 -13.23 15.75
CA ARG A 507 -18.46 -12.27 14.91
C ARG A 507 -19.55 -11.58 15.72
N GLN A 508 -20.45 -12.34 16.34
CA GLN A 508 -21.55 -11.77 17.14
C GLN A 508 -21.04 -10.91 18.31
N ARG A 509 -19.92 -11.29 18.93
CA ARG A 509 -19.28 -10.50 19.99
C ARG A 509 -18.72 -9.18 19.47
N LEU A 510 -17.97 -9.23 18.37
CA LEU A 510 -17.38 -8.07 17.71
C LEU A 510 -18.47 -7.11 17.24
N GLU A 511 -19.51 -7.61 16.56
CA GLU A 511 -20.66 -6.80 16.13
C GLU A 511 -21.33 -6.10 17.32
N ARG A 512 -21.53 -6.80 18.45
CA ARG A 512 -22.11 -6.20 19.66
C ARG A 512 -21.23 -5.10 20.25
N TYR A 513 -19.91 -5.25 20.18
CA TYR A 513 -18.97 -4.29 20.76
C TYR A 513 -18.66 -3.11 19.83
N LEU A 514 -18.87 -3.27 18.52
CA LEU A 514 -18.61 -2.25 17.51
C LEU A 514 -19.87 -1.46 17.10
N GLN A 515 -21.06 -1.91 17.49
CA GLN A 515 -22.29 -1.10 17.51
C GLN A 515 -22.18 0.07 18.52
#